data_AF-A0A0M4DS28-F1
#
_entry.id   AF-A0A0M4DS28-F1
#
_cell.length_a   1.000
_cell.length_b   1.000
_cell.length_c   1.000
_cell.angle_alpha   90.00
_cell.angle_beta   90.00
_cell.angle_gamma   90.00
#
_symmetry.space_group_name_H-M   'P 1'
#
loop_
_entity.id
_entity.type
_entity.pdbx_description
1 polymer ?
#
loop_
_entity_poly.entity_id
_entity_poly.type
_entity_poly.pdbx_seq_one_letter_code
_entity_poly.pdbx_strand_id
1 'polypeptide(L)' 'MGANTKLFWARSPKPPRPPRGTEKCSRTPSQVRVGDYVLLSGAYRQIRTMTALTGGGRLLHFEGREPYAMRVPMEIYRRR' A
#
# COMPACT_ATOMS: atom_id res chain seq x y z
N MET A 1 18.74 44.69 -1.46
CA MET A 1 18.16 43.60 -0.65
C MET A 1 17.50 42.61 -1.60
N GLY A 2 18.23 41.57 -2.01
CA GLY A 2 17.69 40.52 -2.90
C GLY A 2 17.17 39.36 -2.07
N ALA A 3 15.88 39.07 -2.18
CA ALA A 3 15.22 37.98 -1.46
C ALA A 3 15.84 36.63 -1.88
N ASN A 4 16.37 35.92 -0.89
CA ASN A 4 17.02 34.63 -1.04
C ASN A 4 15.94 33.54 -1.09
N THR A 5 15.52 33.16 -2.29
CA THR A 5 14.51 32.11 -2.51
C THR A 5 15.14 30.76 -2.19
N LYS A 6 15.05 30.34 -0.92
CA LYS A 6 15.46 29.01 -0.47
C LYS A 6 14.56 27.97 -1.16
N LEU A 7 15.13 27.28 -2.14
CA LEU A 7 14.58 26.06 -2.73
C LEU A 7 14.52 24.98 -1.65
N PHE A 8 13.35 24.85 -1.00
CA PHE A 8 13.09 23.74 -0.09
C PHE A 8 12.87 22.48 -0.92
N TRP A 9 13.95 21.73 -1.14
CA TRP A 9 13.86 20.31 -1.47
C TRP A 9 13.26 19.59 -0.26
N ALA A 10 11.93 19.61 -0.13
CA ALA A 10 11.22 18.88 0.90
C ALA A 10 11.57 17.39 0.72
N ARG A 11 12.39 16.86 1.63
CA ARG A 11 12.72 15.43 1.63
C ARG A 11 11.40 14.66 1.70
N SER A 12 11.16 13.80 0.71
CA SER A 12 9.99 12.92 0.72
C SER A 12 9.94 12.19 2.07
N PRO A 13 8.82 12.23 2.81
CA PRO A 13 8.72 11.57 4.09
C PRO A 13 9.05 10.09 3.93
N LYS A 14 9.95 9.59 4.79
CA LYS A 14 10.30 8.16 4.78
C LYS A 14 9.03 7.34 5.02
N PRO A 15 8.82 6.24 4.29
CA PRO A 15 7.67 5.38 4.54
C PRO A 15 7.71 4.87 5.99
N PRO A 16 6.53 4.66 6.61
CA PRO A 16 6.45 4.12 7.97
C PRO A 16 7.12 2.75 8.04
N ARG A 17 7.47 2.32 9.27
CA ARG A 17 8.00 0.97 9.49
C ARG A 17 6.90 -0.07 9.24
N PRO A 18 7.18 -1.15 8.50
CA PRO A 18 6.23 -2.24 8.29
C PRO A 18 5.71 -2.84 9.59
N PRO A 19 4.51 -3.47 9.58
CA PRO A 19 4.03 -4.24 10.71
C PRO A 19 5.05 -5.32 11.12
N ARG A 20 5.24 -5.52 12.43
CA ARG A 20 6.23 -6.49 12.95
C ARG A 20 5.95 -7.90 12.43
N GLY A 21 7.02 -8.64 12.13
CA GLY A 21 6.92 -10.03 11.64
C GLY A 21 6.39 -10.16 10.21
N THR A 22 6.29 -9.06 9.46
CA THR A 22 5.92 -9.10 8.05
C THR A 22 7.14 -9.04 7.14
N GLU A 23 7.04 -9.69 6.00
CA GLU A 23 8.02 -9.65 4.92
C GLU A 23 7.43 -8.99 3.69
N LYS A 24 8.25 -8.14 3.06
CA LYS A 24 7.91 -7.43 1.84
C LYS A 24 8.00 -8.39 0.64
N CYS A 25 6.94 -8.51 -0.13
CA CYS A 25 6.90 -9.31 -1.35
C CYS A 25 6.11 -8.59 -2.45
N SER A 26 6.56 -8.71 -3.70
CA SER A 26 5.74 -8.33 -4.85
C SER A 26 4.72 -9.44 -5.13
N ARG A 27 3.44 -9.10 -5.23
CA ARG A 27 2.35 -10.07 -5.48
C ARG A 27 1.40 -9.57 -6.56
N THR A 28 0.94 -10.48 -7.41
CA THR A 28 -0.15 -10.23 -8.37
C THR A 28 -1.50 -10.18 -7.65
N PRO A 29 -2.57 -9.65 -8.29
CA PRO A 29 -3.93 -9.70 -7.72
C PRO A 29 -4.41 -11.13 -7.38
N SER A 30 -3.92 -12.16 -8.06
CA SER A 30 -4.25 -13.56 -7.76
C SER A 30 -3.51 -14.13 -6.54
N GLN A 31 -2.42 -13.52 -6.10
CA GLN A 31 -1.56 -14.03 -5.02
C GLN A 31 -1.79 -13.34 -3.66
N VAL A 32 -2.46 -12.18 -3.65
CA VAL A 32 -2.83 -11.46 -2.42
C VAL A 32 -3.89 -12.22 -1.64
N ARG A 33 -3.85 -12.09 -0.31
CA ARG A 33 -4.74 -12.79 0.62
C ARG A 33 -5.33 -11.81 1.63
N VAL A 34 -6.50 -12.16 2.18
CA VAL A 34 -7.01 -11.49 3.38
C VAL A 34 -5.97 -11.62 4.50
N GLY A 35 -5.74 -10.54 5.25
CA GLY A 35 -4.75 -10.47 6.31
C GLY A 35 -3.38 -9.93 5.88
N ASP A 36 -3.09 -9.90 4.57
CA ASP A 36 -1.92 -9.20 4.03
C ASP A 36 -2.04 -7.69 4.26
N TYR A 37 -0.90 -7.01 4.34
CA TYR A 37 -0.83 -5.56 4.50
C TYR A 37 -0.32 -4.88 3.24
N VAL A 38 -0.87 -3.70 2.95
CA VAL A 38 -0.50 -2.87 1.79
C VAL A 38 -0.25 -1.44 2.25
N LEU A 39 0.81 -0.80 1.75
CA LEU A 39 1.12 0.59 2.08
C LEU A 39 0.31 1.52 1.15
N LEU A 40 -0.73 2.15 1.68
CA LEU A 40 -1.57 3.12 0.95
C LEU A 40 -1.68 4.41 1.74
N SER A 41 -1.52 5.53 1.04
CA SER A 41 -1.63 6.88 1.64
C SER A 41 -0.77 7.04 2.89
N GLY A 42 0.45 6.48 2.86
CA GLY A 42 1.41 6.57 3.98
C GLY A 42 1.07 5.70 5.19
N ALA A 43 0.14 4.75 5.09
CA ALA A 43 -0.21 3.84 6.19
C ALA A 43 -0.31 2.38 5.70
N TYR A 44 0.13 1.43 6.53
CA TYR A 44 -0.09 0.00 6.28
C TYR A 44 -1.53 -0.35 6.60
N ARG A 45 -2.26 -0.81 5.58
CA ARG A 45 -3.66 -1.21 5.69
C ARG A 45 -3.76 -2.71 5.52
N GLN A 46 -4.41 -3.37 6.48
CA GLN A 46 -4.67 -4.79 6.40
C GLN A 46 -5.87 -5.05 5.50
N ILE A 47 -5.71 -5.95 4.53
CA ILE A 47 -6.81 -6.42 3.68
C ILE A 47 -7.78 -7.21 4.58
N ARG A 48 -9.03 -6.73 4.71
CA ARG A 48 -10.07 -7.37 5.52
C ARG A 48 -10.90 -8.35 4.71
N THR A 49 -11.30 -7.95 3.51
CA THR A 49 -12.04 -8.78 2.55
C THR A 49 -11.60 -8.41 1.14
N MET A 50 -11.97 -9.24 0.16
CA MET A 50 -11.64 -9.02 -1.24
C MET A 50 -12.82 -9.43 -2.14
N THR A 51 -12.99 -8.69 -3.22
CA THR A 51 -13.94 -9.03 -4.29
C THR A 51 -13.19 -9.19 -5.61
N ALA A 52 -13.58 -10.19 -6.40
CA ALA A 52 -13.04 -10.36 -7.74
C ALA A 52 -13.52 -9.22 -8.65
N LEU A 53 -12.60 -8.66 -9.44
CA LEU A 53 -12.94 -7.74 -10.52
C LEU A 53 -12.86 -8.48 -11.87
N THR A 54 -13.60 -7.97 -12.85
CA THR A 54 -13.43 -8.40 -14.25
C THR A 54 -12.00 -8.16 -14.73
N GLY A 55 -11.49 -9.03 -15.60
CA GLY A 55 -10.10 -8.93 -16.11
C GLY A 55 -9.02 -9.36 -15.12
N GLY A 56 -9.34 -10.19 -14.11
CA GLY A 56 -8.35 -10.79 -13.21
C GLY A 56 -7.87 -9.90 -12.05
N GLY A 57 -8.48 -8.74 -11.86
CA GLY A 57 -8.19 -7.85 -10.73
C GLY A 57 -8.82 -8.28 -9.40
N ARG A 58 -8.47 -7.54 -8.34
CA ARG A 58 -9.09 -7.64 -7.01
C ARG A 58 -9.45 -6.26 -6.47
N LEU A 59 -10.63 -6.14 -5.88
CA LEU A 59 -11.02 -5.01 -5.07
C LEU A 59 -10.70 -5.35 -3.61
N LEU A 60 -9.75 -4.62 -3.02
CA LEU A 60 -9.27 -4.84 -1.66
C LEU A 60 -10.04 -3.95 -0.70
N HIS A 61 -10.67 -4.52 0.32
CA HIS A 61 -11.40 -3.79 1.34
C HIS A 61 -10.56 -3.66 2.61
N PHE A 62 -10.64 -2.49 3.24
CA PHE A 62 -9.90 -2.14 4.43
C PHE A 62 -10.84 -1.55 5.47
N GLU A 63 -10.40 -1.50 6.72
CA GLU A 63 -11.14 -0.83 7.79
C GLU A 63 -10.99 0.69 7.69
N GLY A 64 -12.12 1.41 7.67
CA GLY A 64 -12.17 2.88 7.68
C GLY A 64 -11.55 3.56 6.45
N ARG A 65 -11.46 2.87 5.31
CA ARG A 65 -10.92 3.41 4.05
C ARG A 65 -11.69 2.85 2.87
N GLU A 66 -11.85 3.67 1.84
CA GLU A 66 -12.35 3.23 0.54
C GLU A 66 -11.60 2.01 -0.01
N PRO A 67 -12.30 1.10 -0.71
CA PRO A 67 -11.67 -0.03 -1.36
C PRO A 67 -10.60 0.40 -2.37
N TYR A 68 -9.63 -0.48 -2.64
CA TYR A 68 -8.60 -0.25 -3.63
C TYR A 68 -8.64 -1.30 -4.74
N ALA A 69 -8.78 -0.84 -5.99
CA ALA A 69 -8.77 -1.72 -7.16
C ALA A 69 -7.33 -2.08 -7.56
N MET A 70 -6.89 -3.27 -7.19
CA MET A 70 -5.60 -3.82 -7.57
C MET A 70 -5.73 -4.57 -8.89
N ARG A 71 -5.12 -4.03 -9.95
CA ARG A 71 -5.10 -4.64 -11.31
C ARG A 71 -3.71 -5.09 -11.77
N VAL A 72 -2.67 -4.64 -11.08
CA VAL A 72 -1.27 -4.94 -11.39
C VAL A 72 -0.57 -5.45 -10.12
N PRO A 73 0.60 -6.09 -10.25
CA PRO A 73 1.39 -6.48 -9.08
C PRO A 73 1.72 -5.29 -8.18
N MET A 74 1.68 -5.50 -6.86
CA MET A 74 1.95 -4.48 -5.85
C MET A 74 2.84 -5.06 -4.75
N GLU A 75 3.56 -4.16 -4.05
CA GLU A 75 4.27 -4.50 -2.83
C GLU A 75 3.30 -4.77 -1.67
N ILE A 76 3.38 -5.98 -1.14
CA ILE A 76 2.56 -6.48 -0.04
C ILE A 76 3.48 -6.86 1.12
N TYR A 77 2.94 -6.81 2.33
CA TYR A 77 3.60 -7.21 3.55
C TYR A 77 2.83 -8.35 4.18
N ARG A 78 3.38 -9.56 4.11
CA ARG A 78 2.74 -10.79 4.61
C ARG A 78 3.43 -11.25 5.89
N ARG A 79 2.66 -11.69 6.88
CA ARG A 79 3.24 -12.32 8.09
C ARG A 79 3.98 -13.60 7.69
N ARG A 80 5.18 -13.79 8.24
CA ARG A 80 5.92 -15.06 8.11
C ARG A 80 5.14 -16.22 8.73
#